data_AF-A0A6N9U4N2-F1
#
_entry.id   AF-A0A6N9U4N2-F1
#
_cell.length_a   1.000
_cell.length_b   1.000
_cell.length_c   1.000
_cell.angle_alpha   90.00
_cell.angle_beta   90.00
_cell.angle_gamma   90.00
#
_symmetry.space_group_name_H-M   'P 1'
#
loop_
_entity.id
_entity.type
_entity.pdbx_description
1 polymer ?
#
loop_
_entity_poly.entity_id
_entity_poly.type
_entity_poly.pdbx_seq_one_letter_code
_entity_poly.pdbx_strand_id
1 'polypeptide(L)'
;MNGFWGDGGPYATWARTLRAWAREEPVDLGTLPRLGREEFTPDTWERFTAQVVAAVDARLTGWSRRFTHAFAEAEDEFSAGRALTQSRAGLRSVRVLVGHPGLPDELRSRLADMIDDHIRSLQSQLEQAVTEWARSGSDPDQAELRLRTLRDNAFTAVLDTRPNPPAGPPARFARLRGPLRRLRRGGGREPAETSRAVRRSP
;
A
#
# COMPACT_ATOMS: atom_id res chain seq x y z
N MET A 1 5.98 -34.44 1.53
CA MET A 1 6.31 -33.01 1.30
C MET A 1 5.38 -32.18 2.17
N ASN A 2 5.72 -31.88 3.43
CA ASN A 2 4.87 -31.17 4.39
C ASN A 2 5.72 -30.22 5.28
N GLY A 3 6.29 -29.17 4.70
CA GLY A 3 7.19 -28.25 5.43
C GLY A 3 6.92 -26.75 5.27
N PHE A 4 5.95 -26.36 4.44
CA PHE A 4 5.69 -24.93 4.16
C PHE A 4 4.58 -24.32 5.03
N TRP A 5 3.87 -25.14 5.80
CA TRP A 5 2.54 -24.77 6.36
C TRP A 5 2.48 -24.71 7.89
N GLY A 6 3.38 -25.38 8.62
CA GLY A 6 3.40 -25.39 10.08
C GLY A 6 4.57 -24.55 10.60
N ASP A 7 4.26 -23.50 11.35
CA ASP A 7 5.20 -22.62 12.08
C ASP A 7 6.19 -21.82 11.22
N GLY A 8 5.68 -20.80 10.51
CA GLY A 8 6.50 -19.75 9.91
C GLY A 8 6.32 -19.52 8.41
N GLY A 9 5.40 -20.23 7.76
CA GLY A 9 5.12 -20.04 6.33
C GLY A 9 4.56 -18.66 5.96
N PRO A 10 4.54 -18.29 4.66
CA PRO A 10 4.04 -17.00 4.20
C PRO A 10 2.62 -16.67 4.66
N TYR A 11 1.71 -17.64 4.60
CA TYR A 11 0.34 -17.48 5.09
C TYR A 11 0.28 -17.16 6.59
N ALA A 12 1.01 -17.92 7.42
CA ALA A 12 1.03 -17.69 8.87
C ALA A 12 1.62 -16.33 9.22
N THR A 13 2.64 -15.88 8.49
CA THR A 13 3.24 -14.55 8.62
C THR A 13 2.22 -13.46 8.30
N TRP A 14 1.46 -13.61 7.22
CA TRP A 14 0.36 -12.70 6.88
C TRP A 14 -0.72 -12.70 7.95
N ALA A 15 -1.26 -13.86 8.34
CA ALA A 15 -2.35 -13.96 9.30
C ALA A 15 -1.98 -13.35 10.67
N ARG A 16 -0.76 -13.59 11.15
CA ARG A 16 -0.25 -12.98 12.39
C ARG A 16 -0.13 -11.46 12.26
N THR A 17 0.44 -10.98 11.16
CA THR A 17 0.63 -9.55 10.93
C THR A 17 -0.69 -8.82 10.79
N LEU A 18 -1.66 -9.38 10.04
CA LEU A 18 -3.01 -8.83 9.89
C LEU A 18 -3.72 -8.72 11.25
N ARG A 19 -3.58 -9.73 12.11
CA ARG A 19 -4.17 -9.72 13.44
C ARG A 19 -3.57 -8.63 14.35
N ALA A 20 -2.23 -8.51 14.38
CA ALA A 20 -1.55 -7.47 15.15
C ALA A 20 -1.85 -6.06 14.58
N TRP A 21 -1.82 -5.92 13.26
CA TRP A 21 -2.18 -4.70 12.56
C TRP A 21 -3.62 -4.26 12.84
N ALA A 22 -4.59 -5.18 12.82
CA ALA A 22 -5.99 -4.86 13.12
C ALA A 22 -6.17 -4.34 14.56
N ARG A 23 -5.30 -4.74 15.50
CA ARG A 23 -5.27 -4.26 16.89
C ARG A 23 -4.43 -3.00 17.11
N GLU A 24 -3.90 -2.43 16.04
CA GLU A 24 -3.08 -1.22 16.10
C GLU A 24 -1.73 -1.40 16.78
N GLU A 25 -1.27 -2.64 16.83
CA GLU A 25 0.09 -2.95 17.22
C GLU A 25 1.05 -2.46 16.10
N PRO A 26 2.25 -1.97 16.48
CA PRO A 26 3.25 -1.55 15.51
C PRO A 26 3.74 -2.77 14.72
N VAL A 27 3.47 -2.79 13.41
CA VAL A 27 3.91 -3.83 12.50
C VAL A 27 4.58 -3.24 11.26
N ASP A 28 5.58 -3.94 10.73
CA ASP A 28 6.20 -3.58 9.46
C ASP A 28 5.56 -4.37 8.31
N LEU A 29 4.62 -3.73 7.61
CA LEU A 29 3.95 -4.32 6.45
C LEU A 29 4.94 -4.58 5.30
N GLY A 30 6.06 -3.87 5.20
CA GLY A 30 7.05 -4.05 4.13
C GLY A 30 7.82 -5.37 4.21
N THR A 31 7.76 -6.06 5.35
CA THR A 31 8.37 -7.39 5.55
C THR A 31 7.47 -8.53 5.08
N LEU A 32 6.24 -8.24 4.67
CA LEU A 32 5.28 -9.28 4.30
C LEU A 32 5.71 -10.00 3.02
N PRO A 33 5.68 -11.34 3.02
CA PRO A 33 6.09 -12.13 1.86
C PRO A 33 5.09 -11.97 0.71
N ARG A 34 5.55 -12.20 -0.52
CA ARG A 34 4.65 -12.29 -1.68
C ARG A 34 3.86 -13.59 -1.64
N LEU A 35 2.58 -13.50 -1.99
CA LEU A 35 1.68 -14.63 -2.10
C LEU A 35 1.34 -14.86 -3.58
N GLY A 36 1.60 -16.06 -4.09
CA GLY A 36 1.03 -16.53 -5.36
C GLY A 36 -0.33 -17.16 -5.14
N ARG A 37 -1.35 -16.80 -5.92
CA ARG A 37 -2.69 -17.42 -5.84
C ARG A 37 -2.63 -18.94 -6.06
N GLU A 38 -1.75 -19.39 -6.95
CA GLU A 38 -1.56 -20.80 -7.31
C GLU A 38 -0.94 -21.63 -6.20
N GLU A 39 -0.38 -21.00 -5.17
CA GLU A 39 0.23 -21.67 -4.01
C GLU A 39 -0.80 -22.15 -2.98
N PHE A 40 -2.06 -21.75 -3.15
CA PHE A 40 -3.14 -22.02 -2.19
C PHE A 40 -4.26 -22.86 -2.81
N THR A 41 -4.88 -23.72 -1.99
CA THR A 41 -6.17 -24.31 -2.34
C THR A 41 -7.24 -23.20 -2.39
N PRO A 42 -8.33 -23.39 -3.16
CA PRO A 42 -9.44 -22.43 -3.21
C PRO A 42 -9.97 -22.05 -1.81
N ASP A 43 -10.16 -23.03 -0.92
CA ASP A 43 -10.63 -22.79 0.45
C ASP A 43 -9.66 -21.96 1.28
N THR A 44 -8.35 -22.19 1.12
CA THR A 44 -7.32 -21.43 1.85
C THR A 44 -7.28 -19.98 1.35
N TRP A 45 -7.47 -19.80 0.05
CA TRP A 45 -7.54 -18.49 -0.57
C TRP A 45 -8.76 -17.67 -0.13
N GLU A 46 -9.92 -18.32 -0.04
CA GLU A 46 -11.15 -17.68 0.47
C GLU A 46 -10.98 -17.26 1.93
N ARG A 47 -10.46 -18.16 2.78
CA ARG A 47 -10.16 -17.83 4.19
C ARG A 47 -9.16 -16.70 4.33
N PHE A 48 -8.12 -16.66 3.50
CA PHE A 48 -7.16 -15.56 3.48
C PHE A 48 -7.83 -14.23 3.14
N THR A 49 -8.65 -14.22 2.08
CA THR A 49 -9.38 -13.03 1.63
C THR A 49 -10.31 -12.54 2.74
N ALA A 50 -11.05 -13.44 3.38
CA ALA A 50 -11.91 -13.11 4.52
C ALA A 50 -11.12 -12.51 5.69
N GLN A 51 -9.92 -13.02 5.99
CA GLN A 51 -9.04 -12.45 7.03
C GLN A 51 -8.54 -11.05 6.70
N VAL A 52 -8.18 -10.79 5.44
CA VAL A 52 -7.78 -9.45 5.00
C VAL A 52 -8.95 -8.47 5.16
N VAL A 53 -10.13 -8.84 4.66
CA VAL A 53 -11.33 -8.00 4.78
C VAL A 53 -11.69 -7.73 6.23
N ALA A 54 -11.70 -8.77 7.08
CA ALA A 54 -11.99 -8.62 8.51
C ALA A 54 -10.97 -7.74 9.25
N ALA A 55 -9.68 -7.86 8.90
CA ALA A 55 -8.64 -7.01 9.48
C ALA A 55 -8.82 -5.54 9.09
N VAL A 56 -9.13 -5.28 7.81
CA VAL A 56 -9.39 -3.93 7.29
C VAL A 56 -10.62 -3.33 7.95
N ASP A 57 -11.71 -4.08 8.04
CA ASP A 57 -12.96 -3.65 8.68
C ASP A 57 -12.74 -3.31 10.16
N ALA A 58 -12.05 -4.17 10.92
CA ALA A 58 -11.72 -3.91 12.32
C ALA A 58 -10.88 -2.63 12.48
N ARG A 59 -9.90 -2.43 11.59
CA ARG A 59 -9.05 -1.24 11.61
C ARG A 59 -9.84 0.03 11.30
N LEU A 60 -10.70 0.00 10.29
CA LEU A 60 -11.56 1.13 9.91
C LEU A 60 -12.58 1.44 10.99
N THR A 61 -13.19 0.43 11.61
CA THR A 61 -14.12 0.61 12.73
C THR A 61 -13.44 1.28 13.93
N GLY A 62 -12.26 0.79 14.33
CA GLY A 62 -11.49 1.39 15.41
C GLY A 62 -11.06 2.83 15.10
N TRP A 63 -10.59 3.06 13.88
CA TRP A 63 -10.24 4.39 13.37
C TRP A 63 -11.42 5.36 13.40
N SER A 64 -12.56 4.95 12.84
CA SER A 64 -13.77 5.78 12.74
C SER A 64 -14.23 6.21 14.13
N ARG A 65 -14.31 5.28 15.09
CA ARG A 65 -14.69 5.59 16.48
C ARG A 65 -13.79 6.65 17.12
N ARG A 66 -12.47 6.55 16.94
CA ARG A 66 -11.53 7.54 17.48
C ARG A 66 -11.65 8.89 16.78
N PHE A 67 -11.80 8.88 15.45
CA PHE A 67 -11.97 10.10 14.70
C PHE A 67 -13.24 10.83 15.11
N THR A 68 -14.39 10.15 15.13
CA THR A 68 -15.67 10.75 15.54
C THR A 68 -15.60 11.33 16.95
N HIS A 69 -14.98 10.60 17.90
CA HIS A 69 -14.77 11.13 19.25
C HIS A 69 -13.87 12.38 19.23
N ALA A 70 -12.70 12.32 18.59
CA ALA A 70 -11.78 13.47 18.55
C ALA A 70 -12.35 14.69 17.82
N PHE A 71 -13.19 14.46 16.80
CA PHE A 71 -13.82 15.52 16.03
C PHE A 71 -15.01 16.14 16.76
N ALA A 72 -15.79 15.34 17.52
CA ALA A 72 -16.88 15.86 18.34
C ALA A 72 -16.39 16.69 19.53
N GLU A 73 -15.25 16.31 20.14
CA GLU A 73 -14.61 17.05 21.24
C GLU A 73 -13.83 18.29 20.77
N ALA A 74 -13.75 18.55 19.45
CA ALA A 74 -13.00 19.68 18.92
C ALA A 74 -13.79 20.99 19.06
N GLU A 75 -13.46 21.75 20.11
CA GLU A 75 -14.05 23.06 20.42
C GLU A 75 -13.77 24.12 19.34
N ASP A 76 -12.64 24.00 18.63
CA ASP A 76 -12.17 24.99 17.65
C ASP A 76 -11.64 24.34 16.35
N GLU A 77 -11.44 25.17 15.32
CA GLU A 77 -11.01 24.74 13.98
C GLU A 77 -9.59 24.18 13.95
N PHE A 78 -8.70 24.65 14.82
CA PHE A 78 -7.34 24.13 14.93
C PHE A 78 -7.36 22.70 15.49
N SER A 79 -8.15 22.47 16.53
CA SER A 79 -8.38 21.16 17.14
C SER A 79 -9.05 20.20 16.15
N ALA A 80 -10.04 20.68 15.39
CA ALA A 80 -10.70 19.90 14.33
C ALA A 80 -9.73 19.55 13.18
N GLY A 81 -8.95 20.52 12.71
CA GLY A 81 -7.92 20.33 11.69
C GLY A 81 -6.84 19.33 12.12
N ARG A 82 -6.43 19.37 13.39
CA ARG A 82 -5.51 18.39 13.99
C ARG A 82 -6.12 16.99 14.00
N ALA A 83 -7.37 16.83 14.43
CA ALA A 83 -8.05 15.54 14.44
C ALA A 83 -8.13 14.94 13.02
N LEU A 84 -8.46 15.75 12.02
CA LEU A 84 -8.48 15.32 10.61
C LEU A 84 -7.10 14.88 10.12
N THR A 85 -6.08 15.70 10.37
CA THR A 85 -4.71 15.40 9.93
C THR A 85 -4.12 14.17 10.61
N GLN A 86 -4.40 13.95 11.89
CA GLN A 86 -4.00 12.73 12.60
C GLN A 86 -4.74 11.50 12.05
N SER A 87 -6.04 11.61 11.80
CA SER A 87 -6.85 10.53 11.23
C SER A 87 -6.39 10.09 9.85
N ARG A 88 -5.82 10.99 9.03
CA ARG A 88 -5.21 10.61 7.74
C ARG A 88 -4.12 9.55 7.88
N ALA A 89 -3.40 9.48 9.01
CA ALA A 89 -2.38 8.44 9.22
C ALA A 89 -2.99 7.03 9.26
N GLY A 90 -4.18 6.88 9.83
CA GLY A 90 -4.93 5.62 9.83
C GLY A 90 -5.29 5.17 8.43
N LEU A 91 -5.88 6.08 7.63
CA LEU A 91 -6.24 5.82 6.24
C LEU A 91 -5.02 5.48 5.36
N ARG A 92 -3.90 6.17 5.56
CA ARG A 92 -2.63 5.83 4.88
C ARG A 92 -2.18 4.40 5.20
N SER A 93 -2.27 3.98 6.47
CA SER A 93 -1.92 2.61 6.86
C SER A 93 -2.80 1.57 6.17
N VAL A 94 -4.11 1.83 6.07
CA VAL A 94 -5.04 0.97 5.31
C VAL A 94 -4.64 0.91 3.84
N ARG A 95 -4.37 2.05 3.20
CA ARG A 95 -3.91 2.10 1.79
C ARG A 95 -2.62 1.33 1.55
N VAL A 96 -1.65 1.39 2.48
CA VAL A 96 -0.41 0.62 2.39
C VAL A 96 -0.69 -0.89 2.42
N LEU A 97 -1.61 -1.36 3.27
CA LEU A 97 -1.98 -2.77 3.33
C LEU A 97 -2.67 -3.24 2.05
N VAL A 98 -3.73 -2.54 1.62
CA VAL A 98 -4.51 -2.96 0.44
C VAL A 98 -3.75 -2.79 -0.87
N GLY A 99 -2.76 -1.90 -0.91
CA GLY A 99 -1.83 -1.72 -2.03
C GLY A 99 -0.55 -2.56 -1.93
N HIS A 100 -0.45 -3.50 -0.98
CA HIS A 100 0.80 -4.22 -0.73
C HIS A 100 1.16 -5.15 -1.91
N PRO A 101 2.42 -5.13 -2.42
CA PRO A 101 2.84 -5.95 -3.57
C PRO A 101 2.91 -7.45 -3.26
N GLY A 102 2.75 -7.83 -1.99
CA GLY A 102 2.62 -9.21 -1.57
C GLY A 102 1.22 -9.78 -1.71
N LEU A 103 0.20 -8.94 -1.96
CA LEU A 103 -1.12 -9.38 -2.38
C LEU A 103 -1.13 -9.68 -3.89
N PRO A 104 -1.86 -10.71 -4.35
CA PRO A 104 -2.14 -10.91 -5.77
C PRO A 104 -2.83 -9.71 -6.39
N ASP A 105 -2.47 -9.40 -7.63
CA ASP A 105 -2.84 -8.16 -8.30
C ASP A 105 -4.35 -7.91 -8.33
N GLU A 106 -5.16 -8.94 -8.58
CA GLU A 106 -6.62 -8.83 -8.64
C GLU A 106 -7.23 -8.45 -7.28
N LEU A 107 -6.78 -9.09 -6.20
CA LEU A 107 -7.24 -8.77 -4.84
C LEU A 107 -6.75 -7.38 -4.42
N ARG A 108 -5.49 -7.05 -4.72
CA ARG A 108 -4.88 -5.76 -4.44
C ARG A 108 -5.68 -4.62 -5.09
N SER A 109 -5.96 -4.71 -6.39
CA SER A 109 -6.71 -3.69 -7.12
C SER A 109 -8.12 -3.52 -6.56
N ARG A 110 -8.86 -4.62 -6.37
CA ARG A 110 -10.24 -4.56 -5.86
C ARG A 110 -10.32 -3.96 -4.46
N LEU A 111 -9.39 -4.31 -3.57
CA LEU A 111 -9.34 -3.74 -2.22
C LEU A 111 -8.95 -2.26 -2.25
N ALA A 112 -7.97 -1.89 -3.09
CA ALA A 112 -7.54 -0.50 -3.24
C ALA A 112 -8.69 0.39 -3.76
N ASP A 113 -9.40 -0.03 -4.80
CA ASP A 113 -10.53 0.71 -5.37
C ASP A 113 -11.64 0.90 -4.32
N MET A 114 -12.00 -0.17 -3.61
CA MET A 114 -13.01 -0.11 -2.55
C MET A 114 -12.62 0.84 -1.41
N ILE A 115 -11.35 0.86 -0.99
CA ILE A 115 -10.87 1.78 0.04
C ILE A 115 -10.82 3.22 -0.47
N ASP A 116 -10.37 3.43 -1.70
CA ASP A 116 -10.32 4.76 -2.29
C ASP A 116 -11.73 5.35 -2.44
N ASP A 117 -12.72 4.55 -2.83
CA ASP A 117 -14.14 4.94 -2.85
C ASP A 117 -14.71 5.20 -1.46
N HIS A 118 -14.36 4.37 -0.48
CA HIS A 118 -14.76 4.58 0.91
C HIS A 118 -14.22 5.91 1.46
N ILE A 119 -12.97 6.25 1.17
CA ILE A 119 -12.35 7.52 1.58
C ILE A 119 -13.07 8.73 0.97
N ARG A 120 -13.45 8.65 -0.32
CA ARG A 120 -14.24 9.70 -0.98
C ARG A 120 -15.61 9.83 -0.33
N SER A 121 -16.28 8.72 -0.06
CA SER A 121 -17.60 8.71 0.60
C SER A 121 -17.54 9.32 2.00
N LEU A 122 -16.54 8.97 2.81
CA LEU A 122 -16.33 9.55 4.14
C LEU A 122 -16.16 11.07 4.10
N GLN A 123 -15.38 11.58 3.14
CA GLN A 123 -15.21 13.01 2.95
C GLN A 123 -16.57 13.69 2.65
N SER A 124 -17.34 13.14 1.71
CA SER A 124 -18.65 13.69 1.35
C SER A 124 -19.64 13.65 2.52
N GLN A 125 -19.66 12.57 3.29
CA GLN A 125 -20.53 12.43 4.47
C GLN A 125 -20.21 13.48 5.54
N LEU A 126 -18.92 13.80 5.76
CA LEU A 126 -18.53 14.84 6.72
C LEU A 126 -18.94 16.24 6.27
N GLU A 127 -18.71 16.57 5.00
CA GLU A 127 -19.13 17.86 4.44
C GLU A 127 -20.66 18.01 4.47
N GLN A 128 -21.38 16.93 4.21
CA GLN A 128 -22.84 16.90 4.32
C GLN A 128 -23.29 17.11 5.77
N ALA A 129 -22.67 16.42 6.74
CA ALA A 129 -23.03 16.56 8.15
C ALA A 129 -22.87 18.01 8.66
N VAL A 130 -21.79 18.71 8.26
CA VAL A 130 -21.60 20.12 8.62
C VAL A 130 -22.63 21.02 7.92
N THR A 131 -22.96 20.73 6.66
CA THR A 131 -23.99 21.46 5.93
C THR A 131 -25.38 21.30 6.58
N GLU A 132 -25.70 20.10 7.05
CA GLU A 132 -26.95 19.82 7.77
C GLU A 132 -26.98 20.50 9.13
N TRP A 133 -25.86 20.50 9.86
CA TRP A 133 -25.70 21.23 11.12
C TRP A 133 -25.89 22.75 10.96
N ALA A 134 -25.44 23.33 9.84
CA ALA A 134 -25.71 24.74 9.52
C ALA A 134 -27.22 24.99 9.33
N ARG A 135 -27.90 24.10 8.61
CA ARG A 135 -29.33 24.20 8.32
C ARG A 135 -30.21 24.02 9.55
N SER A 136 -29.75 23.34 10.60
CA SER A 136 -30.52 23.13 11.84
C SER A 136 -30.53 24.33 12.79
N GLY A 137 -30.04 25.50 12.35
CA GLY A 137 -30.11 26.76 13.10
C GLY A 137 -28.82 27.16 13.82
N SER A 138 -27.70 26.50 13.50
CA SER A 138 -26.37 26.89 13.99
C SER A 138 -25.85 28.14 13.28
N ASP A 139 -24.83 28.78 13.84
CA ASP A 139 -24.19 29.95 13.24
C ASP A 139 -23.60 29.63 11.85
N PRO A 140 -24.08 30.27 10.76
CA PRO A 140 -23.63 29.98 9.40
C PRO A 140 -22.15 30.29 9.18
N ASP A 141 -21.60 31.29 9.87
CA ASP A 141 -20.18 31.65 9.73
C ASP A 141 -19.30 30.55 10.34
N GLN A 142 -19.72 29.98 11.47
CA GLN A 142 -19.04 28.85 12.11
C GLN A 142 -19.10 27.59 11.23
N ALA A 143 -20.23 27.33 10.58
CA ALA A 143 -20.34 26.22 9.66
C ALA A 143 -19.43 26.35 8.43
N GLU A 144 -19.32 27.55 7.85
CA GLU A 144 -18.41 27.78 6.72
C GLU A 144 -16.94 27.63 7.14
N LEU A 145 -16.56 28.15 8.32
CA LEU A 145 -15.21 27.95 8.88
C LEU A 145 -14.90 26.46 9.09
N ARG A 146 -15.86 25.68 9.60
CA ARG A 146 -15.72 24.23 9.77
C ARG A 146 -15.62 23.50 8.43
N LEU A 147 -16.40 23.88 7.42
CA LEU A 147 -16.30 23.34 6.05
C LEU A 147 -14.95 23.65 5.41
N ARG A 148 -14.46 24.88 5.55
CA ARG A 148 -13.12 25.27 5.07
C ARG A 148 -12.04 24.42 5.74
N THR A 149 -12.13 24.24 7.05
CA THR A 149 -11.21 23.37 7.82
C THR A 149 -11.22 21.93 7.30
N LEU A 150 -12.40 21.38 7.01
CA LEU A 150 -12.56 20.04 6.41
C LEU A 150 -11.90 19.93 5.04
N ARG A 151 -12.07 20.94 4.19
CA ARG A 151 -11.49 20.96 2.83
C ARG A 151 -9.97 21.11 2.85
N ASP A 152 -9.45 22.02 3.68
CA ASP A 152 -8.01 22.21 3.87
C ASP A 152 -7.35 20.94 4.46
N ASN A 153 -8.10 20.17 5.23
CA ASN A 153 -7.67 18.92 5.86
C ASN A 153 -8.35 17.65 5.29
N ALA A 154 -8.76 17.68 4.02
CA ALA A 154 -9.54 16.60 3.39
C ALA A 154 -8.89 15.21 3.49
N PHE A 155 -9.67 14.18 3.79
CA PHE A 155 -9.18 12.80 3.81
C PHE A 155 -8.68 12.33 2.44
N THR A 156 -9.26 12.83 1.36
CA THR A 156 -8.86 12.52 -0.02
C THR A 156 -7.40 12.86 -0.34
N ALA A 157 -6.75 13.75 0.42
CA ALA A 157 -5.32 14.03 0.26
C ALA A 157 -4.43 12.78 0.47
N VAL A 158 -4.94 11.73 1.14
CA VAL A 158 -4.21 10.46 1.25
C VAL A 158 -4.18 9.70 -0.07
N LEU A 159 -5.07 9.99 -1.02
CA LEU A 159 -5.15 9.36 -2.34
C LEU A 159 -4.04 9.85 -3.27
N ASP A 160 -3.72 11.16 -3.19
CA ASP A 160 -2.66 11.80 -3.99
C ASP A 160 -1.26 11.38 -3.56
N THR A 161 -1.12 10.91 -2.32
CA THR A 161 0.12 10.31 -1.85
C THR A 161 0.25 8.92 -2.49
N ARG A 162 1.11 8.80 -3.51
CA ARG A 162 1.51 7.49 -4.02
C ARG A 162 2.10 6.67 -2.86
N PRO A 163 1.65 5.43 -2.62
CA PRO A 163 2.34 4.54 -1.70
C PRO A 163 3.79 4.44 -2.16
N ASN A 164 4.73 4.80 -1.28
CA ASN A 164 6.14 4.66 -1.60
C ASN A 164 6.37 3.17 -1.88
N PRO A 165 6.87 2.76 -3.07
CA PRO A 165 7.24 1.36 -3.28
C PRO A 165 8.21 0.98 -2.15
N PRO A 166 8.10 -0.22 -1.55
CA PRO A 166 9.02 -0.62 -0.49
C PRO A 166 10.43 -0.38 -0.99
N ALA A 167 11.18 0.43 -0.26
CA ALA A 167 12.54 0.78 -0.61
C ALA A 167 13.25 -0.54 -0.92
N GLY A 168 13.78 -0.67 -2.14
CA GLY A 168 14.67 -1.77 -2.47
C GLY A 168 15.74 -1.89 -1.37
N PRO A 169 16.28 -3.10 -1.15
CA PRO A 169 17.17 -3.36 -0.03
C PRO A 169 18.23 -2.26 0.07
N PRO A 170 18.52 -1.77 1.29
CA PRO A 170 19.41 -0.63 1.49
C PRO A 170 20.70 -0.86 0.71
N ALA A 171 21.20 0.20 0.04
CA ALA A 171 22.33 0.16 -0.90
C ALA A 171 23.61 -0.51 -0.36
N ARG A 172 23.68 -0.78 0.94
CA ARG A 172 24.69 -1.63 1.59
C ARG A 172 24.71 -3.09 1.07
N PHE A 173 23.63 -3.60 0.48
CA PHE A 173 23.58 -4.96 -0.11
C PHE A 173 23.71 -5.01 -1.64
N ALA A 174 23.62 -3.86 -2.33
CA ALA A 174 23.84 -3.79 -3.78
C ALA A 174 25.31 -4.00 -4.17
N ARG A 175 26.25 -3.89 -3.21
CA ARG A 175 27.69 -4.06 -3.44
C ARG A 175 28.16 -5.53 -3.50
N LEU A 176 27.28 -6.50 -3.28
CA LEU A 176 27.60 -7.93 -3.35
C LEU A 176 27.10 -8.63 -4.62
N ARG A 177 26.49 -7.89 -5.56
CA ARG A 177 26.26 -8.39 -6.92
C ARG A 177 27.28 -7.76 -7.86
N GLY A 178 28.43 -8.41 -7.97
CA GLY A 178 29.44 -8.10 -8.98
C GLY A 178 28.86 -8.14 -10.40
N PRO A 179 29.38 -7.32 -11.33
CA PRO A 179 28.79 -7.19 -12.66
C PRO A 179 29.14 -8.40 -13.53
N LEU A 180 28.21 -9.34 -13.70
CA LEU A 180 28.24 -10.24 -14.86
C LEU A 180 27.76 -9.48 -16.11
N ARG A 181 28.60 -8.59 -16.62
CA ARG A 181 28.50 -8.06 -17.99
C ARG A 181 29.89 -7.84 -18.58
N ARG A 182 30.45 -8.91 -19.14
CA ARG A 182 31.30 -8.79 -20.33
C ARG A 182 31.37 -10.15 -21.02
N LEU A 183 30.61 -10.33 -22.09
CA LEU A 183 30.91 -11.15 -23.27
C LEU A 183 29.75 -11.01 -24.28
N ARG A 184 29.61 -9.83 -24.89
CA ARG A 184 28.99 -9.69 -26.21
C ARG A 184 29.38 -8.38 -26.92
N ARG A 185 30.44 -8.46 -27.72
CA ARG A 185 30.76 -7.60 -28.88
C ARG A 185 31.90 -8.35 -29.59
N GLY A 186 31.73 -9.02 -30.72
CA GLY A 186 31.14 -8.52 -31.96
C GLY A 186 32.26 -7.86 -32.77
N GLY A 187 32.91 -8.62 -33.65
CA GLY A 187 34.00 -8.13 -34.49
C GLY A 187 34.43 -9.19 -35.50
N GLY A 188 33.63 -9.32 -36.57
CA GLY A 188 34.03 -10.07 -37.75
C GLY A 188 35.25 -9.41 -38.42
N ARG A 189 36.17 -10.25 -38.88
CA ARG A 189 37.12 -9.92 -39.95
C ARG A 189 37.12 -11.07 -40.93
N GLU A 190 36.84 -10.72 -42.17
CA GLU A 190 36.85 -11.56 -43.36
C GLU A 190 38.19 -12.31 -43.55
N PRO A 191 38.17 -13.48 -44.22
CA PRO A 191 39.33 -14.00 -44.93
C PRO A 191 39.26 -13.55 -46.40
N ALA A 192 40.15 -12.65 -46.81
CA ALA A 192 40.44 -12.41 -48.22
C ALA A 192 41.65 -13.26 -48.63
N GLU A 193 41.42 -14.19 -49.55
CA GLU A 193 42.42 -14.82 -50.42
C GLU A 193 43.31 -13.75 -51.09
N THR A 194 44.63 -13.99 -51.23
CA THR A 194 45.30 -14.13 -52.55
C THR A 194 46.78 -14.56 -52.44
N SER A 195 47.05 -15.75 -53.00
CA SER A 195 48.07 -16.07 -54.02
C SER A 195 49.60 -15.88 -53.86
N ARG A 196 50.28 -17.01 -54.16
CA ARG A 196 51.53 -17.23 -54.96
C ARG A 196 52.88 -16.89 -54.30
N ALA A 197 54.00 -17.61 -54.51
CA ALA A 197 54.39 -18.65 -55.48
C ALA A 197 55.65 -19.44 -55.04
N VAL A 198 55.72 -20.72 -55.46
CA VAL A 198 56.83 -21.44 -56.14
C VAL A 198 58.30 -21.23 -55.70
N ARG A 199 59.02 -22.33 -55.37
CA ARG A 199 60.22 -22.83 -56.11
C ARG A 199 60.69 -24.24 -55.66
N ARG A 200 61.42 -24.89 -56.58
CA ARG A 200 61.72 -26.32 -56.80
C ARG A 200 62.81 -26.95 -55.90
N SER A 201 62.74 -28.29 -55.80
CA SER A 201 63.72 -29.41 -55.86
C SER A 201 65.21 -29.21 -55.49
N PRO A 202 65.89 -30.29 -55.06
CA PRO A 202 66.41 -31.33 -55.97
C PRO A 202 65.69 -32.68 -55.88
#